data_AF-A0A535UQC0-F1
#
_entry.id   AF-A0A535UQC0-F1
#
_cell.length_a   1.000
_cell.length_b   1.000
_cell.length_c   1.000
_cell.angle_alpha   90.00
_cell.angle_beta   90.00
_cell.angle_gamma   90.00
#
_symmetry.space_group_name_H-M   'P 1'
#
loop_
_entity.id
_entity.type
_entity.pdbx_description
1 polymer ?
#
loop_
_entity_poly.entity_id
_entity_poly.type
_entity_poly.pdbx_seq_one_letter_code
_entity_poly.pdbx_strand_id
1 'polypeptide(L)'
;MAKKLAEYEAKRDFKKTPEPGARVKSPRDPRLRRDLAGTPPKKAARALRFVVQEHHARRLHWDLRLEKGGVGVSWAVPKGIPPDPKKNHLAVHVEDHPLDYFKFAGEIPKGEYGGGQVMIWDEGTYDPVKWSDREVMVDFHGKRLQGRYVLFQTRGNDWMIHRMDPPQDPDRKPMPDKITPMMAKLVTRLPTPDDAWGFEFKWDGIRALAYVDGGRVRLQSRTGEDITARYPEMHQMGRALGSAEVILDGEIVALDDRGRPSFEEIQQRM
;
A
#
# COMPACT_ATOMS: atom_id res chain seq x y z
N MET A 1 4.50 29.29 -1.76
CA MET A 1 4.87 28.02 -2.41
C MET A 1 6.35 27.71 -2.27
N ALA A 2 7.28 28.56 -2.72
CA ALA A 2 8.73 28.26 -2.73
C ALA A 2 9.29 27.78 -1.36
N LYS A 3 8.91 28.42 -0.25
CA LYS A 3 9.38 28.01 1.10
C LYS A 3 8.83 26.64 1.56
N LYS A 4 7.66 26.21 1.06
CA LYS A 4 7.02 24.94 1.45
C LYS A 4 7.64 23.72 0.76
N LEU A 5 8.15 23.90 -0.45
CA LEU A 5 8.75 22.80 -1.23
C LEU A 5 10.29 22.73 -1.09
N ALA A 6 10.89 23.59 -0.28
CA ALA A 6 12.34 23.64 -0.12
C ALA A 6 12.94 22.33 0.43
N GLU A 7 12.27 21.70 1.41
CA GLU A 7 12.73 20.41 1.93
C GLU A 7 12.56 19.29 0.89
N TYR A 8 11.50 19.36 0.08
CA TYR A 8 11.31 18.45 -1.04
C TYR A 8 12.48 18.55 -2.03
N GLU A 9 12.78 19.76 -2.51
CA GLU A 9 13.87 20.01 -3.47
C GLU A 9 15.24 19.64 -2.91
N ALA A 10 15.51 19.92 -1.63
CA ALA A 10 16.79 19.60 -0.99
C ALA A 10 17.08 18.09 -0.91
N LYS A 11 16.04 17.25 -0.93
CA LYS A 11 16.17 15.78 -0.82
C LYS A 11 16.28 15.07 -2.17
N ARG A 12 16.17 15.76 -3.32
CA ARG A 12 16.17 15.13 -4.66
C ARG A 12 17.27 15.69 -5.56
N ASP A 13 17.88 14.81 -6.35
CA ASP A 13 18.70 15.18 -7.49
C ASP A 13 17.88 15.02 -8.79
N PHE A 14 17.25 16.09 -9.26
CA PHE A 14 16.40 16.08 -10.47
C PHE A 14 17.15 15.79 -11.78
N LYS A 15 18.48 15.63 -11.75
CA LYS A 15 19.23 15.09 -12.90
C LYS A 15 19.21 13.56 -12.93
N LYS A 16 18.93 12.91 -11.81
CA LYS A 16 18.92 11.46 -11.64
C LYS A 16 17.51 10.90 -11.50
N THR A 17 16.66 11.58 -10.73
CA THR A 17 15.29 11.13 -10.52
C THR A 17 14.35 11.64 -11.64
N PRO A 18 13.40 10.81 -12.14
CA PRO A 18 12.35 11.25 -13.05
C PRO A 18 11.22 12.04 -12.34
N GLU A 19 11.34 12.25 -11.04
CA GLU A 19 10.38 13.03 -10.26
C GLU A 19 10.29 14.50 -10.72
N PRO A 20 9.08 15.10 -10.70
CA PRO A 20 8.92 16.51 -11.07
C PRO A 20 9.44 17.46 -9.99
N GLY A 21 10.33 18.38 -10.37
CA GLY A 21 10.76 19.48 -9.50
C GLY A 21 9.66 20.50 -9.17
N ALA A 22 9.91 21.37 -8.18
CA ALA A 22 8.95 22.38 -7.77
C ALA A 22 8.83 23.50 -8.82
N ARG A 23 7.96 23.32 -9.82
CA ARG A 23 7.62 24.42 -10.72
C ARG A 23 6.75 25.43 -9.97
N VAL A 24 7.27 26.64 -9.74
CA VAL A 24 6.47 27.76 -9.24
C VAL A 24 5.46 28.14 -10.33
N LYS A 25 4.24 27.60 -10.25
CA LYS A 25 3.14 28.11 -11.06
C LYS A 25 2.79 29.52 -10.54
N SER A 26 2.72 30.46 -11.48
CA SER A 26 2.55 31.92 -11.29
C SER A 26 1.53 32.28 -10.18
N PRO A 27 1.71 33.41 -9.45
CA PRO A 27 0.81 33.88 -8.36
C PRO A 27 -0.67 34.06 -8.74
N ARG A 28 -1.03 33.83 -10.02
CA ARG A 28 -2.39 33.87 -10.55
C ARG A 28 -3.14 32.54 -10.48
N ASP A 29 -2.58 31.47 -9.89
CA ASP A 29 -3.33 30.21 -9.71
C ASP A 29 -4.47 30.41 -8.68
N PRO A 30 -5.75 30.27 -9.06
CA PRO A 30 -6.90 30.45 -8.17
C PRO A 30 -6.89 29.54 -6.93
N ARG A 31 -6.08 28.46 -6.94
CA ARG A 31 -5.96 27.49 -5.84
C ARG A 31 -5.26 28.05 -4.59
N LEU A 32 -4.45 29.09 -4.73
CA LEU A 32 -3.68 29.71 -3.64
C LEU A 32 -4.50 30.65 -2.73
N ARG A 33 -5.69 31.09 -3.15
CA ARG A 33 -6.48 32.10 -2.44
C ARG A 33 -7.44 31.54 -1.38
N ARG A 34 -7.50 30.22 -1.22
CA ARG A 34 -8.55 29.54 -0.42
C ARG A 34 -8.25 29.47 1.08
N ASP A 35 -7.25 30.22 1.54
CA ASP A 35 -6.60 29.99 2.83
C ASP A 35 -7.06 30.93 3.96
N LEU A 36 -8.01 31.86 3.75
CA LEU A 36 -8.27 32.93 4.74
C LEU A 36 -9.72 33.34 5.02
N ALA A 37 -10.75 32.57 4.68
CA ALA A 37 -12.11 32.90 5.14
C ALA A 37 -13.00 31.66 5.27
N GLY A 38 -13.58 31.49 6.46
CA GLY A 38 -14.76 30.66 6.64
C GLY A 38 -15.91 31.22 5.81
N THR A 39 -16.71 30.31 5.25
CA THR A 39 -17.81 30.49 4.28
C THR A 39 -17.38 30.34 2.80
N PRO A 40 -17.87 29.31 2.07
CA PRO A 40 -17.54 29.12 0.65
C PRO A 40 -18.26 30.14 -0.25
N PRO A 41 -17.60 30.71 -1.27
CA PRO A 41 -18.26 31.52 -2.29
C PRO A 41 -19.01 30.66 -3.33
N LYS A 42 -20.18 31.16 -3.78
CA LYS A 42 -21.16 30.51 -4.69
C LYS A 42 -20.75 30.32 -6.17
N LYS A 43 -19.46 30.29 -6.52
CA LYS A 43 -18.99 29.89 -7.87
C LYS A 43 -18.22 28.59 -7.75
N ALA A 44 -18.60 27.57 -8.54
CA ALA A 44 -18.08 26.20 -8.51
C ALA A 44 -16.58 26.15 -8.22
N ALA A 45 -16.24 26.03 -6.94
CA ALA A 45 -14.87 25.94 -6.50
C ALA A 45 -14.33 24.62 -7.05
N ARG A 46 -13.25 24.69 -7.84
CA ARG A 46 -12.62 23.49 -8.38
C ARG A 46 -12.27 22.57 -7.20
N ALA A 47 -12.80 21.34 -7.22
CA ALA A 47 -12.64 20.36 -6.16
C ALA A 47 -11.16 20.11 -5.86
N LEU A 48 -10.80 20.00 -4.59
CA LEU A 48 -9.43 19.69 -4.19
C LEU A 48 -9.12 18.25 -4.57
N ARG A 49 -7.89 17.97 -4.98
CA ARG A 49 -7.48 16.66 -5.47
C ARG A 49 -6.71 15.90 -4.40
N PHE A 50 -6.76 14.59 -4.46
CA PHE A 50 -5.83 13.74 -3.74
C PHE A 50 -5.21 12.71 -4.69
N VAL A 51 -4.09 12.14 -4.27
CA VAL A 51 -3.55 10.90 -4.84
C VAL A 51 -3.13 9.99 -3.70
N VAL A 52 -3.28 8.69 -3.91
CA VAL A 52 -2.65 7.64 -3.12
C VAL A 52 -1.70 6.89 -4.04
N GLN A 53 -0.41 6.91 -3.74
CA GLN A 53 0.61 6.20 -4.50
C GLN A 53 1.07 4.97 -3.75
N GLU A 54 1.07 3.81 -4.40
CA GLU A 54 1.70 2.60 -3.87
C GLU A 54 3.19 2.64 -4.20
N HIS A 55 4.04 2.54 -3.18
CA HIS A 55 5.46 2.78 -3.28
C HIS A 55 6.27 1.56 -2.82
N HIS A 56 6.86 0.86 -3.79
CA HIS A 56 7.68 -0.34 -3.64
C HIS A 56 9.14 0.02 -3.34
N ALA A 57 9.36 0.82 -2.30
CA ALA A 57 10.69 1.20 -1.82
C ALA A 57 11.38 0.02 -1.10
N ARG A 58 12.26 0.33 -0.12
CA ARG A 58 12.81 -0.70 0.79
C ARG A 58 11.71 -1.47 1.52
N ARG A 59 10.62 -0.78 1.86
CA ARG A 59 9.39 -1.34 2.43
C ARG A 59 8.21 -0.83 1.60
N LEU A 60 7.27 -1.72 1.29
CA LEU A 60 6.00 -1.33 0.68
C LEU A 60 5.25 -0.37 1.63
N HIS A 61 4.75 0.73 1.08
CA HIS A 61 3.90 1.67 1.78
C HIS A 61 3.04 2.44 0.76
N TRP A 62 2.07 3.20 1.27
CA TRP A 62 1.22 4.07 0.45
C TRP A 62 1.44 5.52 0.83
N ASP A 63 1.71 6.38 -0.13
CA ASP A 63 1.80 7.82 0.07
C ASP A 63 0.45 8.47 -0.23
N LEU A 64 -0.23 8.95 0.81
CA LEU A 64 -1.43 9.78 0.69
C LEU A 64 -1.02 11.24 0.56
N ARG A 65 -1.52 11.93 -0.48
CA ARG A 65 -1.23 13.34 -0.71
C ARG A 65 -2.50 14.13 -0.97
N LEU A 66 -2.66 15.25 -0.26
CA LEU A 66 -3.83 16.12 -0.34
C LEU A 66 -3.43 17.50 -0.88
N GLU A 67 -4.11 17.95 -1.94
CA GLU A 67 -3.90 19.30 -2.49
C GLU A 67 -4.38 20.37 -1.51
N LYS A 68 -3.46 21.13 -0.89
CA LYS A 68 -3.78 22.27 -0.03
C LYS A 68 -2.75 23.38 -0.17
N GLY A 69 -3.20 24.63 -0.31
CA GLY A 69 -2.31 25.79 -0.39
C GLY A 69 -1.31 25.73 -1.57
N GLY A 70 -1.68 25.03 -2.65
CA GLY A 70 -0.85 24.87 -3.85
C GLY A 70 0.22 23.78 -3.79
N VAL A 71 0.24 22.96 -2.74
CA VAL A 71 1.16 21.84 -2.56
C VAL A 71 0.38 20.57 -2.21
N GLY A 72 1.04 19.42 -2.27
CA GLY A 72 0.54 18.14 -1.80
C GLY A 72 1.03 17.84 -0.40
N VAL A 73 0.19 18.13 0.61
CA VAL A 73 0.48 17.75 2.00
C VAL A 73 0.42 16.23 2.09
N SER A 74 1.48 15.60 2.60
CA SER A 74 1.76 14.20 2.34
C SER A 74 1.99 13.38 3.61
N TRP A 75 1.51 12.13 3.58
CA TRP A 75 1.76 11.13 4.61
C TRP A 75 2.12 9.78 3.98
N ALA A 76 3.16 9.13 4.52
CA ALA A 76 3.47 7.74 4.24
C ALA A 76 2.67 6.82 5.19
N VAL A 77 1.94 5.86 4.64
CA VAL A 77 1.00 4.98 5.35
C VAL A 77 1.46 3.52 5.21
N PRO A 78 2.24 2.96 6.15
CA PRO A 78 2.93 1.68 5.97
C PRO A 78 2.04 0.42 5.94
N LYS A 79 0.73 0.56 6.22
CA LYS A 79 -0.27 -0.51 6.13
C LYS A 79 -1.39 -0.20 5.13
N GLY A 80 -1.21 0.83 4.30
CA GLY A 80 -2.25 1.31 3.40
C GLY A 80 -3.35 2.07 4.13
N ILE A 81 -4.35 2.53 3.38
CA ILE A 81 -5.46 3.31 3.93
C ILE A 81 -6.45 2.35 4.61
N PRO A 82 -6.89 2.59 5.87
CA PRO A 82 -7.74 1.66 6.59
C PRO A 82 -9.13 1.58 5.92
N PRO A 83 -9.58 0.39 5.48
CA PRO A 83 -10.87 0.22 4.80
C PRO A 83 -12.08 0.21 5.74
N ASP A 84 -11.86 0.13 7.05
CA ASP A 84 -12.90 0.03 8.08
C ASP A 84 -12.53 0.81 9.36
N PRO A 85 -13.51 1.19 10.20
CA PRO A 85 -13.28 2.03 11.38
C PRO A 85 -12.68 1.29 12.58
N LYS A 86 -12.49 -0.04 12.53
CA LYS A 86 -12.07 -0.81 13.72
C LYS A 86 -10.60 -0.64 14.05
N LYS A 87 -9.78 -0.27 13.06
CA LYS A 87 -8.33 -0.14 13.21
C LYS A 87 -7.84 1.18 12.62
N ASN A 88 -6.98 1.84 13.39
CA ASN A 88 -6.25 3.02 12.91
C ASN A 88 -4.95 2.57 12.27
N HIS A 89 -4.55 3.21 11.17
CA HIS A 89 -3.25 2.97 10.56
C HIS A 89 -2.31 4.14 10.87
N LEU A 90 -1.02 3.84 11.08
CA LEU A 90 0.02 4.86 11.19
C LEU A 90 0.12 5.61 9.86
N ALA A 91 0.15 6.93 9.92
CA ALA A 91 0.40 7.83 8.81
C ALA A 91 1.54 8.78 9.21
N VAL A 92 2.73 8.57 8.67
CA VAL A 92 3.89 9.41 8.99
C VAL A 92 3.86 10.62 8.08
N HIS A 93 3.73 11.82 8.64
CA HIS A 93 3.79 13.07 7.88
C HIS A 93 5.18 13.26 7.28
N VAL A 94 5.23 13.52 5.98
CA VAL A 94 6.45 13.74 5.20
C VAL A 94 6.42 15.10 4.53
N GLU A 95 7.45 15.44 3.76
CA GLU A 95 7.56 16.74 3.13
C GLU A 95 6.41 17.02 2.14
N ASP A 96 6.06 18.29 1.97
CA ASP A 96 5.11 18.71 0.94
C ASP A 96 5.63 18.37 -0.46
N HIS A 97 4.77 17.87 -1.34
CA HIS A 97 5.13 17.52 -2.73
C HIS A 97 4.56 18.53 -3.73
N PRO A 98 5.20 18.76 -4.89
CA PRO A 98 4.62 19.58 -5.94
C PRO A 98 3.35 18.93 -6.49
N LEU A 99 2.34 19.71 -6.88
CA LEU A 99 1.08 19.17 -7.41
C LEU A 99 1.23 18.38 -8.72
N ASP A 100 2.32 18.61 -9.45
CA ASP A 100 2.63 17.81 -10.65
C ASP A 100 3.08 16.39 -10.27
N TYR A 101 3.56 16.17 -9.04
CA TYR A 101 3.89 14.85 -8.49
C TYR A 101 2.67 13.94 -8.38
N PHE A 102 1.45 14.48 -8.32
CA PHE A 102 0.24 13.67 -8.21
C PHE A 102 0.04 12.76 -9.42
N LYS A 103 0.65 13.10 -10.56
CA LYS A 103 0.59 12.31 -11.79
C LYS A 103 1.78 11.38 -11.97
N PHE A 104 2.73 11.39 -11.04
CA PHE A 104 3.94 10.59 -11.16
C PHE A 104 3.62 9.12 -10.90
N ALA A 105 4.00 8.28 -11.86
CA ALA A 105 4.10 6.84 -11.75
C ALA A 105 5.34 6.44 -12.56
N GLY A 106 6.18 5.57 -11.99
CA GLY A 106 7.48 5.24 -12.58
C GLY A 106 8.45 4.67 -11.55
N GLU A 107 9.70 4.48 -11.96
CA GLU A 107 10.76 3.96 -11.10
C GLU A 107 11.67 5.11 -10.64
N ILE A 108 11.82 5.27 -9.33
CA ILE A 108 12.82 6.15 -8.73
C ILE A 108 14.12 5.35 -8.58
N PRO A 109 15.25 5.79 -9.17
CA PRO A 109 16.48 5.02 -9.18
C PRO A 109 16.96 4.58 -7.79
N LYS A 110 17.55 3.38 -7.72
CA LYS A 110 18.14 2.86 -6.50
C LYS A 110 19.23 3.80 -5.98
N GLY A 111 19.16 4.16 -4.71
CA GLY A 111 20.13 5.05 -4.05
C GLY A 111 19.63 6.50 -3.94
N GLU A 112 18.65 6.89 -4.75
CA GLU A 112 17.95 8.17 -4.58
C GLU A 112 16.99 8.10 -3.38
N TYR A 113 16.64 9.27 -2.85
CA TYR A 113 15.66 9.38 -1.78
C TYR A 113 14.30 8.90 -2.27
N GLY A 114 13.71 7.92 -1.58
CA GLY A 114 12.50 7.27 -2.07
C GLY A 114 12.72 6.33 -3.25
N GLY A 115 13.93 5.78 -3.45
CA GLY A 115 14.18 4.80 -4.51
C GLY A 115 13.24 3.59 -4.43
N GLY A 116 12.63 3.25 -5.57
CA GLY A 116 11.60 2.21 -5.70
C GLY A 116 10.59 2.50 -6.81
N GLN A 117 9.76 1.51 -7.13
CA GLN A 117 8.66 1.68 -8.08
C GLN A 117 7.49 2.40 -7.41
N VAL A 118 6.92 3.39 -8.10
CA VAL A 118 5.76 4.16 -7.66
C VAL A 118 4.62 3.95 -8.65
N MET A 119 3.45 3.57 -8.15
CA MET A 119 2.22 3.39 -8.93
C MET A 119 1.10 4.25 -8.33
N ILE A 120 0.16 4.73 -9.15
CA ILE A 120 -1.05 5.37 -8.65
C ILE A 120 -2.02 4.27 -8.21
N TRP A 121 -2.24 4.17 -6.90
CA TRP A 121 -3.19 3.21 -6.31
C TRP A 121 -4.62 3.72 -6.42
N ASP A 122 -4.84 5.00 -6.14
CA ASP A 122 -6.09 5.70 -6.38
C ASP A 122 -5.85 7.21 -6.53
N GLU A 123 -6.77 7.88 -7.20
CA GLU A 123 -6.77 9.34 -7.34
C GLU A 123 -8.21 9.84 -7.44
N GLY A 124 -8.42 11.08 -7.03
CA GLY A 124 -9.76 11.65 -7.08
C GLY A 124 -9.82 13.04 -6.47
N THR A 125 -11.00 13.39 -5.98
CA THR A 125 -11.24 14.65 -5.29
C THR A 125 -11.60 14.43 -3.84
N TYR A 126 -11.47 15.45 -3.01
CA TYR A 126 -11.93 15.42 -1.64
C TYR A 126 -12.55 16.75 -1.22
N ASP A 127 -13.46 16.69 -0.25
CA ASP A 127 -14.00 17.86 0.42
C ASP A 127 -13.37 18.00 1.82
N PRO A 128 -12.78 19.17 2.15
CA PRO A 128 -12.24 19.41 3.47
C PRO A 128 -13.37 19.63 4.48
N VAL A 129 -13.38 18.87 5.57
CA VAL A 129 -14.31 19.04 6.70
C VAL A 129 -13.66 19.85 7.81
N LYS A 130 -12.42 19.49 8.19
CA LYS A 130 -11.63 20.21 9.19
C LYS A 130 -10.16 20.17 8.81
N TRP A 131 -9.45 21.27 9.02
CA TRP A 131 -8.02 21.33 8.75
C TRP A 131 -7.31 22.17 9.80
N SER A 132 -6.37 21.57 10.50
CA SER A 132 -5.53 22.18 11.53
C SER A 132 -4.17 21.49 11.56
N ASP A 133 -3.24 22.04 12.34
CA ASP A 133 -1.88 21.50 12.42
C ASP A 133 -1.79 20.12 13.10
N ARG A 134 -2.87 19.67 13.76
CA ARG A 134 -2.91 18.40 14.50
C ARG A 134 -4.02 17.46 14.07
N GLU A 135 -4.91 17.93 13.19
CA GLU A 135 -6.07 17.17 12.75
C GLU A 135 -6.53 17.63 11.36
N VAL A 136 -6.71 16.67 10.46
CA VAL A 136 -7.20 16.85 9.09
C VAL A 136 -8.35 15.87 8.86
N MET A 137 -9.55 16.38 8.64
CA MET A 137 -10.74 15.59 8.33
C MET A 137 -11.24 15.92 6.93
N VAL A 138 -11.46 14.89 6.13
CA VAL A 138 -11.83 15.01 4.71
C VAL A 138 -12.82 13.94 4.30
N ASP A 139 -13.64 14.27 3.30
CA ASP A 139 -14.51 13.32 2.59
C ASP A 139 -13.87 13.00 1.24
N PHE A 140 -13.48 11.74 1.02
CA PHE A 140 -12.83 11.30 -0.21
C PHE A 140 -13.83 10.82 -1.26
N HIS A 141 -13.53 11.17 -2.52
CA HIS A 141 -14.27 10.81 -3.73
C HIS A 141 -13.32 10.22 -4.78
N GLY A 142 -12.77 9.04 -4.49
CA GLY A 142 -11.95 8.25 -5.41
C GLY A 142 -12.67 7.03 -5.97
N LYS A 143 -11.95 6.17 -6.70
CA LYS A 143 -12.50 4.87 -7.13
C LYS A 143 -12.38 3.85 -6.01
N ARG A 144 -11.24 3.84 -5.29
CA ARG A 144 -10.95 2.91 -4.20
C ARG A 144 -11.12 3.56 -2.84
N LEU A 145 -10.60 4.77 -2.64
CA LEU A 145 -10.70 5.55 -1.42
C LEU A 145 -11.93 6.44 -1.46
N GLN A 146 -12.94 6.06 -0.70
CA GLN A 146 -14.21 6.78 -0.60
C GLN A 146 -14.64 6.96 0.86
N GLY A 147 -15.37 8.03 1.15
CA GLY A 147 -15.96 8.30 2.46
C GLY A 147 -15.11 9.19 3.37
N ARG A 148 -15.57 9.37 4.61
CA ARG A 148 -14.98 10.29 5.59
C ARG A 148 -13.82 9.66 6.35
N TYR A 149 -12.72 10.40 6.41
CA TYR A 149 -11.53 10.03 7.17
C TYR A 149 -11.02 11.20 8.02
N VAL A 150 -10.34 10.85 9.11
CA VAL A 150 -9.58 11.79 9.93
C VAL A 150 -8.13 11.33 10.04
N LEU A 151 -7.21 12.26 9.84
CA LEU A 151 -5.82 12.14 10.24
C LEU A 151 -5.61 12.98 11.49
N PHE A 152 -4.98 12.42 12.52
CA PHE A 152 -4.67 13.16 13.75
C PHE A 152 -3.25 12.87 14.24
N GLN A 153 -2.54 13.91 14.65
CA GLN A 153 -1.16 13.82 15.11
C GLN A 153 -1.10 13.20 16.51
N THR A 154 -0.24 12.21 16.69
CA THR A 154 0.03 11.62 18.00
C THR A 154 1.33 12.16 18.58
N ARG A 155 2.42 12.17 17.80
CA ARG A 155 3.73 12.65 18.24
C ARG A 155 4.62 13.08 17.08
N GLY A 156 5.06 14.33 17.05
CA GLY A 156 6.00 14.80 16.02
C GLY A 156 5.43 14.57 14.61
N ASN A 157 6.11 13.77 13.80
CA ASN A 157 5.63 13.40 12.46
C ASN A 157 4.71 12.18 12.45
N ASP A 158 4.49 11.52 13.58
CA ASP A 158 3.58 10.39 13.67
C ASP A 158 2.13 10.88 13.78
N TRP A 159 1.33 10.50 12.79
CA TRP A 159 -0.11 10.68 12.77
C TRP A 159 -0.79 9.32 12.67
N MET A 160 -2.08 9.29 12.93
CA MET A 160 -2.94 8.13 12.67
C MET A 160 -4.00 8.54 11.66
N ILE A 161 -4.31 7.66 10.71
CA ILE A 161 -5.47 7.78 9.84
C ILE A 161 -6.56 6.82 10.33
N HIS A 162 -7.79 7.31 10.36
CA HIS A 162 -8.97 6.57 10.80
C HIS A 162 -10.13 6.84 9.84
N ARG A 163 -10.83 5.78 9.44
CA ARG A 163 -12.08 5.87 8.69
C ARG A 163 -13.22 6.17 9.67
N MET A 164 -13.97 7.24 9.43
CA MET A 164 -15.11 7.63 10.27
C MET A 164 -16.41 6.94 9.85
N ASP A 165 -16.55 6.69 8.56
CA ASP A 165 -17.73 6.02 8.00
C ASP A 165 -17.72 4.52 8.31
N PRO A 166 -18.88 3.84 8.22
CA PRO A 166 -18.94 2.38 8.22
C PRO A 166 -17.99 1.75 7.19
N PRO A 167 -17.63 0.45 7.36
CA PRO A 167 -16.77 -0.26 6.41
C PRO A 167 -17.23 -0.03 4.98
N GLN A 168 -16.27 0.24 4.08
CA GLN A 168 -16.59 0.46 2.66
C GLN A 168 -17.28 -0.76 2.03
N ASP A 169 -16.87 -1.95 2.48
CA ASP A 169 -17.55 -3.21 2.23
C ASP A 169 -18.05 -3.75 3.59
N PRO A 170 -19.36 -3.71 3.85
CA PRO A 170 -19.93 -4.17 5.13
C PRO A 170 -19.85 -5.70 5.30
N ASP A 171 -19.74 -6.45 4.21
CA ASP A 171 -19.65 -7.91 4.22
C ASP A 171 -18.20 -8.41 4.33
N ARG A 172 -17.22 -7.49 4.22
CA ARG A 172 -15.81 -7.82 4.37
C ARG A 172 -15.53 -8.41 5.74
N LYS A 173 -15.08 -9.67 5.73
CA LYS A 173 -14.57 -10.35 6.91
C LYS A 173 -13.10 -9.98 7.11
N PRO A 174 -12.64 -9.78 8.36
CA PRO A 174 -11.22 -9.61 8.62
C PRO A 174 -10.45 -10.85 8.18
N MET A 175 -9.19 -10.66 7.79
CA MET A 175 -8.30 -11.79 7.52
C MET A 175 -8.26 -12.72 8.75
N PRO A 176 -8.55 -14.02 8.60
CA PRO A 176 -8.49 -14.95 9.71
C PRO A 176 -7.06 -15.13 10.19
N ASP A 177 -6.86 -15.31 11.50
CA ASP A 177 -5.52 -15.51 12.06
C ASP A 177 -4.94 -16.89 11.76
N LYS A 178 -5.83 -17.89 11.58
CA LYS A 178 -5.49 -19.28 11.29
C LYS A 178 -6.53 -19.88 10.35
N ILE A 179 -6.06 -20.60 9.34
CA ILE A 179 -6.88 -21.50 8.53
C ILE A 179 -6.23 -22.88 8.53
N THR A 180 -7.02 -23.92 8.32
CA THR A 180 -6.49 -25.27 8.14
C THR A 180 -6.18 -25.47 6.65
N PRO A 181 -4.96 -25.84 6.27
CA PRO A 181 -4.62 -26.08 4.87
C PRO A 181 -5.44 -27.26 4.31
N MET A 182 -5.75 -27.20 3.02
CA MET A 182 -6.45 -28.27 2.34
C MET A 182 -5.51 -29.48 2.15
N MET A 183 -5.83 -30.59 2.83
CA MET A 183 -5.02 -31.80 2.75
C MET A 183 -5.51 -32.72 1.63
N ALA A 184 -4.56 -33.31 0.90
CA ALA A 184 -4.86 -34.37 -0.04
C ALA A 184 -5.43 -35.58 0.71
N LYS A 185 -6.49 -36.17 0.16
CA LYS A 185 -7.05 -37.43 0.66
C LYS A 185 -6.24 -38.59 0.07
N LEU A 186 -5.65 -39.41 0.94
CA LEU A 186 -4.98 -40.64 0.49
C LEU A 186 -6.01 -41.57 -0.16
N VAL A 187 -5.79 -41.92 -1.42
CA VAL A 187 -6.61 -42.85 -2.19
C VAL A 187 -5.74 -43.95 -2.77
N THR A 188 -6.30 -45.14 -2.90
CA THR A 188 -5.59 -46.32 -3.46
C THR A 188 -5.74 -46.43 -4.98
N ARG A 189 -6.64 -45.65 -5.59
CA ARG A 189 -6.88 -45.59 -7.03
C ARG A 189 -7.13 -44.15 -7.45
N LEU A 190 -6.71 -43.81 -8.66
CA LEU A 190 -7.00 -42.51 -9.25
C LEU A 190 -8.52 -42.33 -9.42
N PRO A 191 -9.04 -41.10 -9.25
CA PRO A 191 -10.45 -40.83 -9.42
C PRO A 191 -10.88 -40.96 -10.88
N THR A 192 -12.11 -41.44 -11.09
CA THR A 192 -12.72 -41.65 -12.42
C THR A 192 -13.99 -40.79 -12.59
N PRO A 193 -14.37 -40.42 -13.83
CA PRO A 193 -13.69 -40.72 -15.08
C PRO A 193 -12.46 -39.83 -15.31
N ASP A 194 -11.45 -40.32 -16.02
CA ASP A 194 -10.13 -39.67 -16.15
C ASP A 194 -10.21 -38.28 -16.80
N ASP A 195 -11.16 -38.06 -17.69
CA ASP A 195 -11.38 -36.79 -18.40
C ASP A 195 -11.97 -35.68 -17.52
N ALA A 196 -12.46 -36.02 -16.32
CA ALA A 196 -12.93 -35.05 -15.34
C ALA A 196 -11.81 -34.46 -14.46
N TRP A 197 -10.55 -34.92 -14.62
CA TRP A 197 -9.45 -34.57 -13.71
C TRP A 197 -8.20 -34.07 -14.46
N GLY A 198 -7.57 -33.03 -13.91
CA GLY A 198 -6.20 -32.67 -14.24
C GLY A 198 -5.23 -33.37 -13.28
N PHE A 199 -4.15 -33.95 -13.82
CA PHE A 199 -3.09 -34.58 -13.02
C PHE A 199 -1.88 -33.67 -12.98
N GLU A 200 -1.33 -33.46 -11.78
CA GLU A 200 -0.13 -32.67 -11.54
C GLU A 200 0.95 -33.55 -10.90
N PHE A 201 2.22 -33.24 -11.20
CA PHE A 201 3.34 -33.85 -10.49
C PHE A 201 3.29 -33.49 -9.00
N LYS A 202 3.61 -34.46 -8.13
CA LYS A 202 3.70 -34.20 -6.69
C LYS A 202 4.95 -33.38 -6.41
N TRP A 203 4.75 -32.14 -6.00
CA TRP A 203 5.83 -31.30 -5.49
C TRP A 203 6.21 -31.74 -4.07
N ASP A 204 7.47 -32.14 -3.89
CA ASP A 204 8.04 -32.48 -2.59
C ASP A 204 8.65 -31.23 -1.95
N GLY A 205 8.05 -30.75 -0.87
CA GLY A 205 8.48 -29.53 -0.21
C GLY A 205 7.93 -29.36 1.21
N ILE A 206 7.72 -28.10 1.59
CA ILE A 206 7.16 -27.73 2.88
C ILE A 206 5.84 -26.99 2.67
N ARG A 207 4.74 -27.64 3.05
CA ARG A 207 3.41 -27.02 3.05
C ARG A 207 3.37 -25.78 3.93
N ALA A 208 2.98 -24.66 3.33
CA ALA A 208 2.88 -23.37 4.01
C ALA A 208 1.64 -22.59 3.58
N LEU A 209 1.03 -21.91 4.54
CA LEU A 209 0.02 -20.89 4.31
C LEU A 209 0.69 -19.52 4.32
N ALA A 210 0.61 -18.81 3.21
CA ALA A 210 1.11 -17.45 3.10
C ALA A 210 -0.04 -16.45 3.27
N TYR A 211 -0.02 -15.74 4.39
CA TYR A 211 -0.89 -14.60 4.66
C TYR A 211 -0.23 -13.35 4.12
N VAL A 212 -0.89 -12.67 3.18
CA VAL A 212 -0.41 -11.42 2.62
C VAL A 212 -1.41 -10.32 2.91
N ASP A 213 -0.99 -9.33 3.69
CA ASP A 213 -1.78 -8.18 4.13
C ASP A 213 -0.95 -6.90 3.96
N GLY A 214 -1.37 -6.03 3.04
CA GLY A 214 -0.65 -4.80 2.71
C GLY A 214 0.82 -5.07 2.35
N GLY A 215 1.05 -6.12 1.56
CA GLY A 215 2.36 -6.63 1.13
C GLY A 215 3.27 -7.15 2.24
N ARG A 216 2.75 -7.34 3.46
CA ARG A 216 3.45 -8.06 4.52
C ARG A 216 3.12 -9.53 4.39
N VAL A 217 4.17 -10.35 4.34
CA VAL A 217 4.04 -11.79 4.26
C VAL A 217 4.25 -12.38 5.65
N ARG A 218 3.30 -13.22 6.09
CA ARG A 218 3.45 -14.12 7.24
C ARG A 218 3.22 -15.54 6.75
N LEU A 219 4.16 -16.43 7.02
CA LEU A 219 4.07 -17.84 6.67
C LEU A 219 3.73 -18.68 7.89
N GLN A 220 2.75 -19.57 7.76
CA GLN A 220 2.46 -20.59 8.75
C GLN A 220 2.68 -21.99 8.17
N SER A 221 3.32 -22.87 8.94
CA SER A 221 3.46 -24.27 8.57
C SER A 221 2.11 -25.01 8.63
N ARG A 222 2.08 -26.25 8.16
CA ARG A 222 0.92 -27.15 8.31
C ARG A 222 0.35 -27.25 9.73
N THR A 223 1.19 -27.13 10.76
CA THR A 223 0.75 -27.21 12.17
C THR A 223 0.34 -25.85 12.74
N GLY A 224 0.55 -24.76 12.00
CA GLY A 224 0.27 -23.39 12.39
C GLY A 224 1.45 -22.67 13.05
N GLU A 225 2.67 -23.21 12.94
CA GLU A 225 3.89 -22.56 13.43
C GLU A 225 4.29 -21.40 12.49
N ASP A 226 4.69 -20.26 13.04
CA ASP A 226 5.24 -19.16 12.24
C ASP A 226 6.64 -19.54 11.71
N ILE A 227 6.75 -19.67 10.39
CA ILE A 227 7.99 -20.04 9.69
C ILE A 227 8.51 -18.89 8.82
N THR A 228 7.98 -17.66 9.00
CA THR A 228 8.28 -16.50 8.15
C THR A 228 9.78 -16.20 8.09
N ALA A 229 10.46 -16.26 9.24
CA ALA A 229 11.90 -15.96 9.33
C ALA A 229 12.78 -16.97 8.59
N ARG A 230 12.28 -18.19 8.34
CA ARG A 230 13.04 -19.26 7.66
C ARG A 230 13.05 -19.10 6.13
N TYR A 231 12.10 -18.33 5.58
CA TYR A 231 11.94 -18.12 4.14
C TYR A 231 11.87 -16.62 3.79
N PRO A 232 12.94 -15.85 4.04
CA PRO A 232 12.98 -14.42 3.75
C PRO A 232 12.72 -14.10 2.26
N GLU A 233 13.05 -14.99 1.34
CA GLU A 233 12.77 -14.89 -0.10
C GLU A 233 11.28 -14.72 -0.41
N MET A 234 10.38 -15.26 0.43
CA MET A 234 8.94 -15.18 0.23
C MET A 234 8.39 -13.77 0.42
N HIS A 235 9.14 -12.84 1.01
CA HIS A 235 8.73 -11.43 1.10
C HIS A 235 8.51 -10.78 -0.28
N GLN A 236 9.11 -11.33 -1.34
CA GLN A 236 8.87 -10.85 -2.72
C GLN A 236 7.42 -11.02 -3.15
N MET A 237 6.72 -12.02 -2.63
CA MET A 237 5.29 -12.24 -2.86
C MET A 237 4.45 -11.05 -2.37
N GLY A 238 4.84 -10.45 -1.24
CA GLY A 238 4.19 -9.26 -0.72
C GLY A 238 4.29 -8.06 -1.67
N ARG A 239 5.40 -7.93 -2.41
CA ARG A 239 5.53 -6.93 -3.46
C ARG A 239 4.61 -7.25 -4.65
N ALA A 240 4.60 -8.49 -5.10
CA ALA A 240 3.79 -8.91 -6.24
C ALA A 240 2.27 -8.72 -6.01
N LEU A 241 1.81 -8.94 -4.77
CA LEU A 241 0.41 -8.82 -4.40
C LEU A 241 -0.01 -7.41 -3.96
N GLY A 242 0.97 -6.54 -3.65
CA GLY A 242 0.72 -5.13 -3.33
C GLY A 242 -0.27 -4.94 -2.17
N SER A 243 -1.36 -4.20 -2.41
CA SER A 243 -2.41 -3.96 -1.42
C SER A 243 -3.41 -5.10 -1.25
N ALA A 244 -3.27 -6.20 -1.99
CA ALA A 244 -4.23 -7.30 -1.89
C ALA A 244 -4.12 -8.01 -0.54
N GLU A 245 -5.28 -8.37 0.01
CA GLU A 245 -5.39 -9.25 1.18
C GLU A 245 -5.72 -10.66 0.69
N VAL A 246 -4.75 -11.57 0.79
CA VAL A 246 -4.92 -12.95 0.31
C VAL A 246 -4.29 -13.95 1.27
N ILE A 247 -4.83 -15.17 1.27
CA ILE A 247 -4.18 -16.32 1.88
C ILE A 247 -3.92 -17.32 0.76
N LEU A 248 -2.66 -17.70 0.57
CA LEU A 248 -2.24 -18.68 -0.41
C LEU A 248 -1.87 -19.96 0.32
N ASP A 249 -2.49 -21.07 -0.08
CA ASP A 249 -2.17 -22.41 0.43
C ASP A 249 -1.34 -23.14 -0.62
N GLY A 250 -0.10 -23.50 -0.28
CA GLY A 250 0.84 -24.06 -1.24
C GLY A 250 2.02 -24.77 -0.61
N GLU A 251 2.92 -25.21 -1.49
CA GLU A 251 4.14 -25.93 -1.13
C GLU A 251 5.36 -25.07 -1.44
N ILE A 252 6.25 -24.86 -0.45
CA ILE A 252 7.55 -24.25 -0.69
C ILE A 252 8.50 -25.35 -1.16
N VAL A 253 9.06 -25.18 -2.36
CA VAL A 253 9.91 -26.18 -3.01
C VAL A 253 11.27 -25.55 -3.32
N ALA A 254 12.35 -26.30 -3.05
CA ALA A 254 13.68 -25.95 -3.55
C ALA A 254 13.95 -26.66 -4.88
N LEU A 255 14.55 -25.94 -5.83
CA LEU A 255 14.95 -26.49 -7.12
C LEU A 255 16.48 -26.61 -7.18
N ASP A 256 16.97 -27.72 -7.71
CA ASP A 256 18.39 -27.92 -7.99
C ASP A 256 18.87 -27.05 -9.17
N ASP A 257 20.17 -27.09 -9.47
CA ASP A 257 20.78 -26.33 -10.58
C ASP A 257 20.20 -26.67 -11.97
N ARG A 258 19.43 -27.76 -12.08
CA ARG A 258 18.74 -28.18 -13.31
C ARG A 258 17.24 -27.86 -13.27
N GLY A 259 16.77 -27.14 -12.26
CA GLY A 259 15.37 -26.75 -12.08
C GLY A 259 14.48 -27.88 -11.58
N ARG A 260 15.03 -28.97 -11.03
CA ARG A 260 14.25 -30.11 -10.53
C ARG A 260 14.01 -29.97 -9.01
N PRO A 261 12.83 -30.34 -8.50
CA PRO A 261 12.58 -30.36 -7.06
C PRO A 261 13.63 -31.18 -6.31
N SER A 262 14.20 -30.59 -5.27
CA SER A 262 15.12 -31.26 -4.34
C SER A 262 14.65 -31.04 -2.91
N PHE A 263 14.13 -32.11 -2.31
CA PHE A 263 13.71 -32.06 -0.91
C PHE A 263 14.91 -31.94 0.04
N GLU A 264 16.06 -32.52 -0.32
CA GLU A 264 17.29 -32.47 0.48
C GLU A 264 17.76 -31.02 0.72
N GLU A 265 17.65 -30.16 -0.30
CA GLU A 265 18.03 -28.74 -0.24
C GLU A 265 17.17 -27.94 0.74
N ILE A 266 15.88 -28.28 0.86
CA ILE A 266 14.96 -27.57 1.76
C ILE A 266 14.89 -28.20 3.16
N GLN A 267 15.26 -29.49 3.29
CA GLN A 267 15.20 -30.22 4.56
C GLN A 267 16.05 -29.57 5.66
N GLN A 268 17.15 -28.92 5.30
CA GLN A 268 18.02 -28.21 6.25
C GLN A 268 17.35 -26.98 6.90
N ARG A 269 16.20 -26.55 6.37
CA ARG A 269 15.42 -25.37 6.84
C ARG A 269 14.12 -25.76 7.56
N MET A 270 13.87 -27.05 7.77
CA MET A 270 12.73 -27.58 8.53
C MET A 270 12.78 -27.22 10.01
#